data_AF-A0A9P0LPR9-F1
#
_entry.id   AF-A0A9P0LPR9-F1
#
_cell.length_a   1.000
_cell.length_b   1.000
_cell.length_c   1.000
_cell.angle_alpha   90.00
_cell.angle_beta   90.00
_cell.angle_gamma   90.00
#
_symmetry.space_group_name_H-M   'P 1'
#
loop_
_entity.id
_entity.type
_entity.pdbx_description
1 polymer ?
#
loop_
_entity_poly.entity_id
_entity_poly.type
_entity_poly.pdbx_seq_one_letter_code
_entity_poly.pdbx_strand_id
1 'polypeptide(L)'
;MFTLNSALRILCFLIIICSVSKCSDITHLVFGDRTDGMPAAFGDFNSDELTDVFVLRNNLHTMEILLAHEEEPLLRPSRPDPLSCTFKEHLITSVVPGDFDGDALMDVMVTTIKEKVVDDLERRLTYVYIIWGGATYLNCSDGFEDNYMVHMIGQPLAIDFNQDMIIDLFGQSVRSRRMFWVFGKTRDKPMEIEMEENSVPLPELKVPHSHAFLGKLYIYGCESNQI
;
A
#
# COMPACT_ATOMS: atom_id res chain seq x y z
N MET A 1 -4.59 -29.28 41.22
CA MET A 1 -3.22 -29.35 41.79
C MET A 1 -2.31 -29.93 40.70
N PHE A 2 -1.70 -29.07 39.87
CA PHE A 2 -0.74 -29.52 38.86
C PHE A 2 0.51 -30.03 39.60
N THR A 3 0.87 -31.30 39.41
CA THR A 3 2.08 -31.84 40.03
C THR A 3 3.32 -31.26 39.36
N LEU A 4 4.41 -31.05 40.11
CA LEU A 4 5.67 -30.52 39.60
C LEU A 4 6.20 -31.28 38.37
N ASN A 5 5.92 -32.59 38.31
CA ASN A 5 6.26 -33.47 37.18
C ASN A 5 5.49 -33.15 35.89
N SER A 6 4.22 -32.76 35.99
CA SER A 6 3.41 -32.35 34.83
C SER A 6 3.90 -31.03 34.24
N ALA A 7 4.33 -30.08 35.07
CA ALA A 7 4.90 -28.81 34.59
C ALA A 7 6.25 -29.01 33.89
N LEU A 8 7.12 -29.89 34.43
CA LEU A 8 8.42 -30.21 33.82
C LEU A 8 8.27 -30.87 32.44
N ARG A 9 7.28 -31.76 32.27
CA ARG A 9 6.99 -32.40 30.97
C ARG A 9 6.50 -31.40 29.93
N ILE A 10 5.64 -30.46 30.32
CA ILE A 10 5.13 -29.40 29.42
C ILE A 10 6.29 -28.48 29.01
N LEU A 11 7.16 -28.12 29.96
CA LEU A 11 8.34 -27.30 29.68
C LEU A 11 9.32 -28.00 28.72
N CYS A 12 9.60 -29.30 28.94
CA CYS A 12 10.41 -30.08 28.01
C CYS A 12 9.78 -30.16 26.61
N PHE A 13 8.45 -30.35 26.52
CA PHE A 13 7.74 -30.35 25.24
C PHE A 13 7.83 -28.99 24.52
N LEU A 14 7.68 -27.88 25.24
CA LEU A 14 7.81 -26.53 24.68
C LEU A 14 9.23 -26.24 24.19
N ILE A 15 10.26 -26.66 24.96
CA ILE A 15 11.67 -26.50 24.55
C ILE A 15 11.95 -27.32 23.30
N ILE A 16 11.44 -28.55 23.20
CA ILE A 16 11.57 -29.39 22.01
C ILE A 16 10.88 -28.74 20.82
N ILE A 17 9.64 -28.26 20.97
CA ILE A 17 8.90 -27.59 19.89
C ILE A 17 9.66 -26.34 19.39
N CYS A 18 10.14 -25.48 20.29
CA CYS A 18 10.93 -24.29 19.92
C CYS A 18 12.25 -24.66 19.24
N SER A 19 12.89 -25.77 19.61
CA SER A 19 14.16 -26.21 18.99
C SER A 19 13.99 -26.82 17.60
N VAL A 20 12.77 -27.23 17.23
CA VAL A 20 12.45 -27.81 15.91
C VAL A 20 11.91 -26.74 14.93
N SER A 21 11.50 -25.58 15.43
CA SER A 21 11.12 -24.41 14.61
C SER A 21 12.35 -23.80 13.93
N LYS A 22 12.72 -24.32 12.76
CA LYS A 22 13.71 -23.69 11.88
C LYS A 22 13.01 -22.62 11.04
N CYS A 23 13.43 -21.36 11.24
CA CYS A 23 13.09 -20.29 10.31
C CYS A 23 14.02 -20.41 9.09
N SER A 24 13.45 -20.45 7.89
CA SER A 24 14.22 -20.36 6.64
C SER A 24 14.24 -18.91 6.19
N ASP A 25 15.44 -18.32 6.14
CA ASP A 25 15.64 -17.04 5.47
C ASP A 25 15.58 -17.27 3.95
N ILE A 26 14.54 -16.71 3.33
CA ILE A 26 14.31 -16.78 1.88
C ILE A 26 14.64 -15.45 1.18
N THR A 27 15.17 -14.47 1.91
CA THR A 27 15.35 -13.09 1.42
C THR A 27 16.16 -13.07 0.12
N HIS A 28 17.25 -13.83 0.07
CA HIS A 28 18.09 -13.93 -1.12
C HIS A 28 17.42 -14.67 -2.29
N LEU A 29 16.58 -15.67 -2.03
CA LEU A 29 15.83 -16.39 -3.08
C LEU A 29 14.79 -15.47 -3.72
N VAL A 30 14.16 -14.62 -2.89
CA VAL A 30 13.10 -13.71 -3.32
C VAL A 30 13.68 -12.46 -4.00
N PHE A 31 14.60 -11.75 -3.34
CA PHE A 31 15.08 -10.43 -3.76
C PHE A 31 16.48 -10.44 -4.38
N GLY A 32 17.18 -11.59 -4.37
CA GLY A 32 18.60 -11.65 -4.75
C GLY A 32 19.44 -10.71 -3.89
N ASP A 33 20.27 -9.91 -4.55
CA ASP A 33 21.11 -8.90 -3.89
C ASP A 33 20.37 -7.59 -3.54
N ARG A 34 19.09 -7.43 -3.91
CA ARG A 34 18.34 -6.16 -3.77
C ARG A 34 17.45 -6.13 -2.53
N THR A 35 18.06 -5.96 -1.36
CA THR A 35 17.38 -6.00 -0.05
C THR A 35 17.12 -4.63 0.57
N ASP A 36 17.42 -3.54 -0.14
CA ASP A 36 17.33 -2.15 0.32
C ASP A 36 15.93 -1.51 0.15
N GLY A 37 14.87 -2.33 0.02
CA GLY A 37 13.50 -1.87 -0.19
C GLY A 37 12.54 -2.38 0.87
N MET A 38 11.52 -1.58 1.17
CA MET A 38 10.43 -1.95 2.09
C MET A 38 9.19 -2.34 1.28
N PRO A 39 8.70 -3.59 1.35
CA PRO A 39 7.43 -3.97 0.73
C PRO A 39 6.28 -3.11 1.25
N ALA A 40 5.47 -2.57 0.34
CA ALA A 40 4.32 -1.72 0.67
C ALA A 40 3.00 -2.26 0.15
N ALA A 41 3.00 -2.98 -0.97
CA ALA A 41 1.81 -3.65 -1.49
C ALA A 41 2.17 -4.89 -2.31
N PHE A 42 1.14 -5.68 -2.62
CA PHE A 42 1.22 -6.89 -3.44
C PHE A 42 0.11 -6.82 -4.49
N GLY A 43 0.38 -7.28 -5.71
CA GLY A 43 -0.60 -7.27 -6.80
C GLY A 43 -0.11 -8.08 -7.98
N ASP A 44 -0.88 -8.12 -9.06
CA ASP A 44 -0.47 -8.69 -10.35
C ASP A 44 -0.56 -7.56 -11.37
N PHE A 45 0.56 -6.87 -11.58
CA PHE A 45 0.59 -5.63 -12.36
C PHE A 45 0.51 -5.90 -13.86
N ASN A 46 1.14 -6.98 -14.31
CA ASN A 46 1.25 -7.35 -15.72
C ASN A 46 0.26 -8.46 -16.14
N SER A 47 -0.63 -8.90 -15.25
CA SER A 47 -1.64 -9.93 -15.48
C SER A 47 -1.07 -11.28 -15.90
N ASP A 48 0.05 -11.68 -15.30
CA ASP A 48 0.71 -12.98 -15.55
C ASP A 48 0.37 -14.07 -14.52
N GLU A 49 -0.58 -13.78 -13.62
CA GLU A 49 -1.04 -14.62 -12.51
C GLU A 49 -0.01 -14.80 -11.37
N LEU A 50 1.16 -14.16 -11.46
CA LEU A 50 2.16 -14.13 -10.39
C LEU A 50 1.97 -12.89 -9.50
N THR A 51 2.35 -13.01 -8.22
CA THR A 51 2.21 -11.90 -7.26
C THR A 51 3.47 -11.03 -7.25
N ASP A 52 3.38 -9.89 -7.92
CA ASP A 52 4.34 -8.80 -7.89
C ASP A 52 4.38 -8.10 -6.53
N VAL A 53 5.49 -7.41 -6.26
CA VAL A 53 5.70 -6.66 -5.03
C VAL A 53 6.02 -5.21 -5.34
N PHE A 54 5.26 -4.32 -4.70
CA PHE A 54 5.48 -2.88 -4.74
C PHE A 54 6.38 -2.52 -3.56
N VAL A 55 7.57 -2.01 -3.83
CA VAL A 55 8.57 -1.69 -2.82
C VAL A 55 8.81 -0.19 -2.74
N LEU A 56 8.94 0.33 -1.52
CA LEU A 56 9.39 1.68 -1.24
C LEU A 56 10.89 1.69 -1.04
N ARG A 57 11.56 2.63 -1.70
CA ARG A 57 13.01 2.82 -1.69
C ARG A 57 13.34 4.28 -1.49
N ASN A 58 14.64 4.55 -1.38
CA ASN A 58 15.18 5.90 -1.30
C ASN A 58 14.51 6.72 -0.17
N ASN A 59 14.46 6.15 1.04
CA ASN A 59 13.79 6.74 2.21
C ASN A 59 12.32 7.12 1.95
N LEU A 60 11.55 6.20 1.35
CA LEU A 60 10.12 6.38 1.05
C LEU A 60 9.81 7.40 -0.06
N HIS A 61 10.80 7.85 -0.83
CA HIS A 61 10.57 8.77 -1.95
C HIS A 61 10.28 8.05 -3.26
N THR A 62 10.68 6.79 -3.38
CA THR A 62 10.55 6.04 -4.63
C THR A 62 9.68 4.81 -4.43
N MET A 63 8.65 4.64 -5.25
CA MET A 63 7.94 3.38 -5.40
C MET A 63 8.47 2.67 -6.64
N GLU A 64 8.82 1.40 -6.51
CA GLU A 64 9.22 0.51 -7.60
C GLU A 64 8.38 -0.77 -7.57
N ILE A 65 7.98 -1.29 -8.73
CA ILE A 65 7.35 -2.59 -8.87
C ILE A 65 8.41 -3.63 -9.23
N LEU A 66 8.51 -4.68 -8.42
CA LEU A 66 9.29 -5.87 -8.73
C LEU A 66 8.34 -6.95 -9.26
N LEU A 67 8.59 -7.39 -10.49
CA LEU A 67 7.78 -8.39 -11.17
C LEU A 67 8.18 -9.80 -10.73
N ALA A 68 7.18 -10.63 -10.46
CA ALA A 68 7.37 -12.01 -10.07
C ALA A 68 7.83 -12.89 -11.24
N HIS A 69 8.61 -13.92 -10.92
CA HIS A 69 9.17 -14.87 -11.85
C HIS A 69 9.13 -16.27 -11.23
N GLU A 70 9.00 -17.31 -12.07
CA GLU A 70 9.01 -18.71 -11.61
C GLU A 70 10.40 -19.17 -11.14
N GLU A 71 11.46 -18.50 -11.60
CA GLU A 71 12.85 -18.84 -11.29
C GLU A 71 13.51 -17.78 -10.40
N GLU A 72 14.43 -18.21 -9.55
CA GLU A 72 15.21 -17.31 -8.69
C GLU A 72 16.09 -16.34 -9.52
N PRO A 73 16.21 -15.06 -9.12
CA PRO A 73 15.47 -14.40 -8.04
C PRO A 73 13.98 -14.29 -8.37
N LEU A 74 13.10 -14.60 -7.42
CA LEU A 74 11.65 -14.68 -7.65
C LEU A 74 11.01 -13.31 -7.92
N LEU A 75 11.65 -12.22 -7.52
CA LEU A 75 11.23 -10.85 -7.80
C LEU A 75 12.35 -10.10 -8.50
N ARG A 76 12.01 -9.46 -9.63
CA ARG A 76 13.00 -8.78 -10.47
C ARG A 76 12.47 -7.42 -10.91
N PRO A 77 13.32 -6.38 -10.99
CA PRO A 77 12.92 -5.13 -11.62
C PRO A 77 12.53 -5.36 -13.08
N SER A 78 11.51 -4.64 -13.55
CA SER A 78 11.19 -4.60 -14.98
C SER A 78 12.39 -4.10 -15.80
N ARG A 79 12.55 -4.63 -17.01
CA ARG A 79 13.62 -4.28 -17.96
C ARG A 79 13.07 -4.16 -19.38
N PRO A 80 13.62 -3.27 -20.23
CA PRO A 80 14.76 -2.39 -19.98
C PRO A 80 14.44 -1.21 -19.04
N ASP A 81 13.18 -0.80 -18.98
CA ASP A 81 12.74 0.35 -18.20
C ASP A 81 12.14 -0.12 -16.86
N PRO A 82 12.63 0.43 -15.72
CA PRO A 82 12.09 0.09 -14.42
C PRO A 82 10.69 0.72 -14.23
N LEU A 83 9.78 -0.06 -13.65
CA LEU A 83 8.46 0.41 -13.21
C LEU A 83 8.63 1.18 -11.90
N SER A 84 9.12 2.41 -11.97
CA SER A 84 9.52 3.20 -10.80
C SER A 84 9.12 4.66 -10.91
N CYS A 85 8.63 5.22 -9.79
CA CYS A 85 8.15 6.60 -9.70
C CYS A 85 8.71 7.25 -8.44
N THR A 86 9.32 8.42 -8.60
CA THR A 86 10.00 9.14 -7.50
C THR A 86 9.29 10.45 -7.21
N PHE A 87 9.03 10.70 -5.94
CA PHE A 87 8.50 11.93 -5.38
C PHE A 87 9.64 12.72 -4.76
N LYS A 88 9.86 13.96 -5.20
CA LYS A 88 11.01 14.79 -4.78
C LYS A 88 10.76 15.51 -3.47
N GLU A 89 9.54 15.98 -3.26
CA GLU A 89 9.19 16.82 -2.09
C GLU A 89 8.22 16.14 -1.11
N HIS A 90 7.87 14.89 -1.40
CA HIS A 90 6.89 14.14 -0.64
C HIS A 90 7.41 12.75 -0.24
N LEU A 91 7.01 12.32 0.94
CA LEU A 91 7.22 10.97 1.45
C LEU A 91 6.00 10.12 1.15
N ILE A 92 6.22 8.95 0.56
CA ILE A 92 5.18 7.96 0.32
C ILE A 92 4.79 7.32 1.66
N THR A 93 3.50 7.27 1.91
CA THR A 93 2.90 6.72 3.14
C THR A 93 2.10 5.44 2.90
N SER A 94 1.54 5.27 1.69
CA SER A 94 0.81 4.07 1.31
C SER A 94 0.84 3.89 -0.21
N VAL A 95 0.74 2.62 -0.63
CA VAL A 95 0.60 2.20 -2.03
C VAL A 95 -0.59 1.25 -2.10
N VAL A 96 -1.48 1.45 -3.06
CA VAL A 96 -2.66 0.59 -3.27
C VAL A 96 -2.78 0.30 -4.77
N PRO A 97 -2.50 -0.93 -5.22
CA PRO A 97 -2.76 -1.33 -6.59
C PRO A 97 -4.28 -1.51 -6.82
N GLY A 98 -4.77 -1.10 -7.98
CA GLY A 98 -6.17 -1.29 -8.36
C GLY A 98 -6.53 -0.59 -9.69
N ASP A 99 -7.77 -0.76 -10.16
CA ASP A 99 -8.27 -0.13 -11.39
C ASP A 99 -9.05 1.15 -11.04
N PHE A 100 -8.53 2.31 -11.46
CA PHE A 100 -9.09 3.63 -11.12
C PHE A 100 -9.68 4.36 -12.33
N ASP A 101 -9.66 3.76 -13.53
CA ASP A 101 -10.29 4.32 -14.74
C ASP A 101 -11.19 3.33 -15.48
N GLY A 102 -11.28 2.08 -15.03
CA GLY A 102 -12.14 1.04 -15.57
C GLY A 102 -11.63 0.46 -16.89
N ASP A 103 -10.33 0.56 -17.19
CA ASP A 103 -9.70 -0.06 -18.36
C ASP A 103 -9.26 -1.52 -18.14
N ALA A 104 -9.47 -2.05 -16.92
CA ALA A 104 -9.10 -3.38 -16.47
C ALA A 104 -7.59 -3.66 -16.44
N LEU A 105 -6.75 -2.61 -16.53
CA LEU A 105 -5.33 -2.66 -16.28
C LEU A 105 -5.05 -2.14 -14.86
N MET A 106 -3.96 -2.62 -14.27
CA MET A 106 -3.59 -2.24 -12.91
C MET A 106 -3.00 -0.84 -12.89
N ASP A 107 -3.67 0.10 -12.23
CA ASP A 107 -3.10 1.38 -11.81
C ASP A 107 -2.55 1.29 -10.39
N VAL A 108 -1.95 2.40 -9.93
CA VAL A 108 -1.39 2.49 -8.58
C VAL A 108 -1.80 3.79 -7.91
N MET A 109 -2.60 3.69 -6.84
CA MET A 109 -2.81 4.82 -5.94
C MET A 109 -1.63 4.93 -4.97
N VAL A 110 -1.06 6.13 -4.87
CA VAL A 110 0.01 6.46 -3.92
C VAL A 110 -0.45 7.60 -3.04
N THR A 111 -0.34 7.43 -1.74
CA THR A 111 -0.59 8.51 -0.77
C THR A 111 0.72 9.07 -0.27
N THR A 112 0.84 10.38 -0.20
CA THR A 112 2.05 11.05 0.25
C THR A 112 1.77 12.16 1.24
N ILE A 113 2.81 12.54 1.98
CA ILE A 113 2.83 13.71 2.85
C ILE A 113 4.03 14.58 2.46
N LYS A 114 3.95 15.90 2.64
CA LYS A 114 5.11 16.76 2.42
C LYS A 114 6.25 16.40 3.38
N GLU A 115 7.45 16.21 2.85
CA GLU A 115 8.63 15.92 3.68
C GLU A 115 8.97 17.11 4.57
N LYS A 116 8.96 18.32 3.97
CA LYS A 116 9.21 19.58 4.67
C LYS A 116 7.90 20.25 4.96
N VAL A 117 7.52 20.26 6.23
CA VAL A 117 6.28 20.88 6.68
C VAL A 117 6.55 22.28 7.21
N VAL A 118 5.83 23.27 6.69
CA VAL A 118 5.94 24.67 7.11
C VAL A 118 4.88 25.04 8.16
N ASP A 119 3.73 24.35 8.15
CA ASP A 119 2.58 24.63 9.03
C ASP A 119 1.95 23.35 9.60
N ASP A 120 1.34 23.44 10.79
CA ASP A 120 0.69 22.31 11.47
C ASP A 120 -0.49 21.75 10.67
N LEU A 121 -1.18 22.59 9.89
CA LEU A 121 -2.25 22.15 9.00
C LEU A 121 -1.70 21.22 7.91
N GLU A 122 -0.56 21.56 7.31
CA GLU A 122 0.08 20.73 6.28
C GLU A 122 0.53 19.37 6.81
N ARG A 123 0.85 19.26 8.12
CA ARG A 123 1.22 17.96 8.74
C ARG A 123 0.09 16.94 8.67
N ARG A 124 -1.16 17.40 8.56
CA ARG A 124 -2.36 16.54 8.57
C ARG A 124 -2.87 16.25 7.16
N LEU A 125 -2.28 16.88 6.15
CA LEU A 125 -2.68 16.70 4.76
C LEU A 125 -1.98 15.50 4.15
N THR A 126 -2.77 14.69 3.47
CA THR A 126 -2.32 13.59 2.63
C THR A 126 -2.73 13.89 1.21
N TYR A 127 -1.77 13.73 0.30
CA TYR A 127 -1.95 13.91 -1.14
C TYR A 127 -2.11 12.53 -1.76
N VAL A 128 -3.15 12.36 -2.57
CA VAL A 128 -3.47 11.10 -3.24
C VAL A 128 -3.16 11.26 -4.71
N TYR A 129 -2.29 10.43 -5.23
CA TYR A 129 -1.91 10.34 -6.64
C TYR A 129 -2.45 9.04 -7.21
N ILE A 130 -2.90 9.08 -8.47
CA ILE A 130 -3.14 7.86 -9.24
C ILE A 130 -2.09 7.84 -10.34
N ILE A 131 -1.26 6.79 -10.31
CA ILE A 131 -0.25 6.52 -11.33
C ILE A 131 -0.88 5.53 -12.31
N TRP A 132 -1.19 6.02 -13.50
CA TRP A 132 -1.81 5.24 -14.55
C TRP A 132 -0.86 4.17 -15.07
N GLY A 133 -1.30 2.92 -15.03
CA GLY A 133 -0.56 1.76 -15.50
C GLY A 133 -0.96 1.33 -16.91
N GLY A 134 -0.19 0.39 -17.46
CA GLY A 134 -0.52 -0.23 -18.74
C GLY A 134 0.13 -1.59 -18.95
N ALA A 135 0.19 -2.39 -17.88
CA ALA A 135 0.84 -3.69 -17.74
C ALA A 135 2.37 -3.70 -17.89
N THR A 136 2.94 -2.85 -18.74
CA THR A 136 4.40 -2.78 -19.01
C THR A 136 5.01 -1.42 -18.70
N TYR A 137 4.21 -0.43 -18.37
CA TYR A 137 4.65 0.92 -18.06
C TYR A 137 3.83 1.55 -16.92
N LEU A 138 4.44 2.51 -16.22
CA LEU A 138 3.78 3.44 -15.31
C LEU A 138 3.95 4.86 -15.83
N ASN A 139 2.89 5.66 -15.83
CA ASN A 139 2.97 7.05 -16.25
C ASN A 139 3.48 7.96 -15.12
N CYS A 140 4.80 8.10 -15.05
CA CYS A 140 5.49 8.94 -14.07
C CYS A 140 6.28 10.07 -14.74
N SER A 141 5.58 10.80 -15.60
CA SER A 141 6.15 11.93 -16.36
C SER A 141 6.61 13.07 -15.45
N ASP A 142 7.60 13.84 -15.87
CA ASP A 142 8.06 15.01 -15.12
C ASP A 142 6.91 15.96 -14.79
N GLY A 143 6.83 16.38 -13.52
CA GLY A 143 5.76 17.27 -13.02
C GLY A 143 4.49 16.55 -12.58
N PHE A 144 4.43 15.21 -12.59
CA PHE A 144 3.25 14.48 -12.09
C PHE A 144 2.93 14.77 -10.61
N GLU A 145 3.93 15.17 -9.82
CA GLU A 145 3.77 15.56 -8.41
C GLU A 145 2.85 16.78 -8.22
N ASP A 146 2.70 17.63 -9.23
CA ASP A 146 1.77 18.77 -9.19
C ASP A 146 0.32 18.35 -9.48
N ASN A 147 0.11 17.13 -9.97
CA ASN A 147 -1.18 16.58 -10.36
C ASN A 147 -1.67 15.48 -9.41
N TYR A 148 -1.65 15.75 -8.10
CA TYR A 148 -2.38 14.90 -7.15
C TYR A 148 -3.85 14.86 -7.56
N MET A 149 -4.56 13.74 -7.39
CA MET A 149 -6.00 13.66 -7.68
C MET A 149 -6.82 14.28 -6.55
N VAL A 150 -6.48 13.95 -5.30
CA VAL A 150 -7.19 14.41 -4.10
C VAL A 150 -6.19 14.87 -3.05
N HIS A 151 -6.55 15.87 -2.25
CA HIS A 151 -5.85 16.14 -1.00
C HIS A 151 -6.87 16.10 0.15
N MET A 152 -6.50 15.48 1.27
CA MET A 152 -7.44 15.15 2.34
C MET A 152 -6.77 15.11 3.70
N ILE A 153 -7.56 15.01 4.76
CA ILE A 153 -7.08 14.75 6.12
C ILE A 153 -7.06 13.24 6.35
N GLY A 154 -5.91 12.72 6.78
CA GLY A 154 -5.73 11.29 6.98
C GLY A 154 -5.65 10.51 5.67
N GLN A 155 -5.89 9.20 5.72
CA GLN A 155 -5.72 8.32 4.56
C GLN A 155 -7.07 8.02 3.90
N PRO A 156 -7.13 7.76 2.57
CA PRO A 156 -8.35 7.33 1.92
C PRO A 156 -8.63 5.84 2.16
N LEU A 157 -9.91 5.47 2.20
CA LEU A 157 -10.40 4.11 2.07
C LEU A 157 -10.81 3.86 0.63
N ALA A 158 -10.23 2.85 -0.03
CA ALA A 158 -10.67 2.39 -1.34
C ALA A 158 -12.01 1.63 -1.22
N ILE A 159 -12.97 1.97 -2.08
CA ILE A 159 -14.33 1.39 -2.10
C ILE A 159 -14.92 1.54 -3.51
N ASP A 160 -15.82 0.67 -3.93
CA ASP A 160 -16.67 0.92 -5.12
C ASP A 160 -18.00 1.51 -4.62
N PHE A 161 -18.15 2.84 -4.70
CA PHE A 161 -19.30 3.53 -4.13
C PHE A 161 -20.52 3.47 -5.07
N ASN A 162 -20.29 3.61 -6.37
CA ASN A 162 -21.34 3.73 -7.39
C ASN A 162 -21.64 2.40 -8.13
N GLN A 163 -20.92 1.32 -7.81
CA GLN A 163 -21.04 -0.02 -8.39
C GLN A 163 -20.67 -0.10 -9.89
N ASP A 164 -19.73 0.73 -10.34
CA ASP A 164 -19.23 0.73 -11.73
C ASP A 164 -17.94 -0.08 -11.93
N MET A 165 -17.46 -0.75 -10.87
CA MET A 165 -16.20 -1.52 -10.79
C MET A 165 -14.92 -0.67 -10.88
N ILE A 166 -15.03 0.66 -10.89
CA ILE A 166 -13.90 1.57 -10.72
C ILE A 166 -13.71 1.82 -9.23
N ILE A 167 -12.47 1.86 -8.76
CA ILE A 167 -12.19 2.14 -7.36
C ILE A 167 -12.41 3.63 -7.07
N ASP A 168 -13.36 3.90 -6.19
CA ASP A 168 -13.62 5.19 -5.56
C ASP A 168 -12.90 5.31 -4.21
N LEU A 169 -12.90 6.51 -3.64
CA LEU A 169 -12.31 6.77 -2.34
C LEU A 169 -13.33 7.33 -1.36
N PHE A 170 -13.23 6.90 -0.11
CA PHE A 170 -13.92 7.49 1.02
C PHE A 170 -12.90 8.06 2.01
N GLY A 171 -13.21 9.21 2.61
CA GLY A 171 -12.30 9.84 3.57
C GLY A 171 -12.81 11.16 4.10
N GLN A 172 -11.89 11.99 4.59
CA GLN A 172 -12.21 13.28 5.19
C GLN A 172 -11.55 14.44 4.42
N SER A 173 -12.35 15.39 3.94
CA SER A 173 -11.83 16.58 3.27
C SER A 173 -11.05 17.49 4.22
N VAL A 174 -10.33 18.46 3.65
CA VAL A 174 -9.65 19.52 4.41
C VAL A 174 -10.57 20.39 5.25
N ARG A 175 -11.88 20.37 4.94
CA ARG A 175 -12.92 21.05 5.73
C ARG A 175 -13.51 20.14 6.82
N SER A 176 -12.85 19.02 7.11
CA SER A 176 -13.28 18.01 8.08
C SER A 176 -14.63 17.36 7.78
N ARG A 177 -15.09 17.41 6.52
CA ARG A 177 -16.32 16.74 6.07
C ARG A 177 -16.00 15.36 5.51
N ARG A 178 -16.89 14.40 5.74
CA ARG A 178 -16.77 13.06 5.15
C ARG A 178 -17.21 13.12 3.69
N MET A 179 -16.33 12.69 2.79
CA MET A 179 -16.56 12.76 1.35
C MET A 179 -16.32 11.40 0.70
N PHE A 180 -16.99 11.21 -0.42
CA PHE A 180 -16.65 10.24 -1.45
C PHE A 180 -15.99 11.00 -2.61
N TRP A 181 -14.92 10.43 -3.17
CA TRP A 181 -14.31 10.86 -4.42
C TRP A 181 -14.55 9.77 -5.44
N VAL A 182 -15.45 10.04 -6.37
CA VAL A 182 -15.92 9.08 -7.37
C VAL A 182 -15.10 9.24 -8.65
N PHE A 183 -14.34 8.20 -9.00
CA PHE A 183 -13.51 8.18 -10.21
C PHE A 183 -14.36 7.84 -11.44
N GLY A 184 -13.77 8.06 -12.61
CA GLY A 184 -14.44 7.78 -13.86
C GLY A 184 -13.43 7.52 -14.97
N LYS A 185 -13.95 7.18 -16.15
CA LYS A 185 -13.11 6.65 -17.25
C LYS A 185 -12.21 7.66 -17.94
N THR A 186 -12.36 8.95 -17.63
CA THR A 186 -11.66 10.02 -18.36
C THR A 186 -10.33 10.43 -17.73
N ARG A 187 -9.87 9.73 -16.66
CA ARG A 187 -8.64 10.04 -15.90
C ARG A 187 -8.60 11.49 -15.37
N ASP A 188 -9.76 12.14 -15.29
CA ASP A 188 -9.94 13.47 -14.74
C ASP A 188 -9.99 13.44 -13.21
N LYS A 189 -10.02 14.62 -12.59
CA LYS A 189 -10.27 14.74 -11.16
C LYS A 189 -11.59 14.05 -10.77
N PRO A 190 -11.61 13.27 -9.68
CA PRO A 190 -12.82 12.58 -9.26
C PRO A 190 -13.91 13.56 -8.82
N MET A 191 -15.17 13.14 -8.96
CA MET A 191 -16.31 13.89 -8.48
C MET A 191 -16.39 13.82 -6.95
N GLU A 192 -16.45 14.96 -6.28
CA GLU A 192 -16.59 15.01 -4.82
C GLU A 192 -18.06 14.99 -4.39
N ILE A 193 -18.43 14.01 -3.56
CA ILE A 193 -19.78 13.85 -3.02
C ILE A 193 -19.69 13.87 -1.50
N GLU A 194 -20.34 14.84 -0.86
CA GLU A 194 -20.43 14.89 0.60
C GLU A 194 -21.39 13.80 1.11
N MET A 195 -20.98 13.10 2.18
CA MET A 195 -21.85 12.12 2.83
C MET A 195 -23.01 12.85 3.52
N GLU A 196 -24.26 12.50 3.18
CA GLU A 196 -25.44 13.13 3.76
C GLU A 196 -25.42 13.09 5.31
N GLU A 197 -25.43 14.26 5.93
CA GLU A 197 -25.47 14.40 7.39
C GLU A 197 -26.91 14.19 7.89
N ASN A 198 -27.16 13.08 8.59
CA ASN A 198 -28.40 12.89 9.32
C ASN A 198 -28.48 13.85 10.52
N SER A 199 -29.11 15.02 10.38
CA SER A 199 -29.55 15.97 11.44
C SER A 199 -28.52 16.45 12.50
N VAL A 200 -27.36 15.81 12.60
CA VAL A 200 -26.28 15.98 13.57
C VAL A 200 -24.96 15.84 12.80
N PRO A 201 -24.03 16.79 12.95
CA PRO A 201 -22.71 16.69 12.33
C PRO A 201 -22.01 15.41 12.75
N LEU A 202 -21.48 14.65 11.79
CA LEU A 202 -20.73 13.44 12.08
C LEU A 202 -19.36 13.81 12.68
N PRO A 203 -18.85 13.06 13.68
CA PRO A 203 -17.53 13.32 14.22
C PRO A 203 -16.43 13.05 13.18
N GLU A 204 -15.28 13.71 13.36
CA GLU A 204 -14.09 13.51 12.54
C GLU A 204 -13.68 12.03 12.48
N LEU A 205 -13.08 11.62 11.36
CA LEU A 205 -12.49 10.29 11.27
C LEU A 205 -11.28 10.22 12.20
N LYS A 206 -11.09 9.08 12.85
CA LYS A 206 -9.92 8.87 13.72
C LYS A 206 -8.67 8.85 12.84
N VAL A 207 -7.69 9.71 13.12
CA VAL A 207 -6.41 9.73 12.40
C VAL A 207 -5.27 9.27 13.33
N PRO A 208 -4.46 8.27 12.96
CA PRO A 208 -4.61 7.38 11.80
C PRO A 208 -5.76 6.38 12.01
N HIS A 209 -6.39 5.96 10.91
CA HIS A 209 -7.32 4.83 10.89
C HIS A 209 -6.71 3.66 10.14
N SER A 210 -7.05 2.44 10.55
CA SER A 210 -6.54 1.23 9.91
C SER A 210 -7.28 0.98 8.61
N HIS A 211 -6.53 0.81 7.53
CA HIS A 211 -7.03 0.24 6.28
C HIS A 211 -6.46 -1.16 6.09
N ALA A 212 -7.32 -2.11 5.76
CA ALA A 212 -6.91 -3.44 5.39
C ALA A 212 -6.90 -3.53 3.87
N PHE A 213 -5.78 -3.98 3.30
CA PHE A 213 -5.72 -4.43 1.92
C PHE A 213 -6.29 -5.85 1.85
N LEU A 214 -7.35 -6.06 1.06
CA LEU A 214 -7.91 -7.39 0.82
C LEU A 214 -7.17 -8.05 -0.35
N GLY A 215 -5.93 -8.48 -0.09
CA GLY A 215 -5.19 -9.40 -0.93
C GLY A 215 -5.22 -10.80 -0.31
N LYS A 216 -5.46 -11.84 -1.11
CA LYS A 216 -5.44 -13.23 -0.65
C LYS A 216 -3.98 -13.65 -0.37
N LEU A 217 -3.40 -13.23 0.75
CA LEU A 217 -2.02 -13.54 1.09
C LEU A 217 -1.92 -14.10 2.51
N TYR A 218 -1.57 -15.38 2.59
CA TYR A 218 -1.13 -16.03 3.82
C TYR A 218 0.35 -15.72 4.02
N ILE A 219 0.68 -14.59 4.67
CA ILE A 219 2.05 -14.40 5.18
C ILE A 219 2.13 -15.01 6.58
N TYR A 220 2.78 -16.17 6.69
CA TYR A 220 3.30 -16.65 7.96
C TYR A 220 4.59 -15.88 8.27
N GLY A 221 4.47 -14.69 8.85
CA GLY A 221 5.60 -13.91 9.35
C GLY A 221 5.85 -14.24 10.82
N CYS A 222 6.97 -14.88 11.13
CA CYS A 222 7.45 -15.05 12.50
C CYS A 222 8.37 -13.86 12.81
N GLU A 223 7.95 -12.94 13.67
CA GLU A 223 8.76 -11.79 14.12
C GLU A 223 10.06 -12.27 14.79
N SER A 224 11.21 -12.11 14.15
CA SER A 224 12.49 -12.15 14.85
C SER A 224 12.77 -10.76 15.43
N ASN A 225 12.45 -10.58 16.71
CA ASN A 225 13.09 -9.56 17.53
C ASN A 225 14.61 -9.80 17.51
N GLN A 226 15.36 -8.92 16.82
CA GLN A 226 16.77 -8.74 17.11
C GLN A 226 16.99 -7.39 17.77
N ILE A 227 17.71 -7.49 18.89
CA ILE A 227 18.07 -6.51 19.92
C ILE A 227 19.02 -5.46 19.35
#